data_AF-A0A101UR10-F1
#
_entry.id   AF-A0A101UR10-F1
#
_cell.length_a   1.000
_cell.length_b   1.000
_cell.length_c   1.000
_cell.angle_alpha   90.00
_cell.angle_beta   90.00
_cell.angle_gamma   90.00
#
_symmetry.space_group_name_H-M   'P 1'
#
loop_
_entity.id
_entity.type
_entity.pdbx_description
1 polymer ?
#
loop_
_entity_poly.entity_id
_entity_poly.type
_entity_poly.pdbx_seq_one_letter_code
_entity_poly.pdbx_strand_id
1 'polypeptide(L)'
;MPKINVYVPDALAERVKAAGISVSPICQRALEEEVRRMEAQQKASAELLEVAARLRATQPEAGIGGEEGSRGHQAGLNWARTTATYEELSEMAGLGLHGWSVLPVPGHHTMVPALREAGYPQQANEEFELSIQDPWVRGMVSACVDVWREVAPVI
;
A
#
# COMPACT_ATOMS: atom_id res chain seq x y z
N MET A 1 44.25 3.67 -8.91
CA MET A 1 43.05 4.03 -8.12
C MET A 1 42.35 5.19 -8.79
N PRO A 2 41.02 5.15 -8.96
CA PRO A 2 40.25 6.31 -9.41
C PRO A 2 40.29 7.41 -8.35
N LYS A 3 40.37 8.67 -8.78
CA LYS A 3 40.34 9.84 -7.89
C LYS A 3 38.92 10.39 -7.84
N ILE A 4 38.36 10.50 -6.64
CA ILE A 4 37.04 11.07 -6.38
C ILE A 4 37.23 12.38 -5.62
N ASN A 5 36.61 13.46 -6.11
CA ASN A 5 36.58 14.74 -5.41
C ASN A 5 35.23 14.86 -4.71
N VAL A 6 35.24 15.10 -3.40
CA VAL A 6 34.03 15.24 -2.57
C VAL A 6 34.01 16.64 -1.99
N TYR A 7 32.91 17.35 -2.18
CA TYR A 7 32.69 18.66 -1.56
C TYR A 7 32.12 18.47 -0.16
N VAL A 8 32.71 19.17 0.80
CA VAL A 8 32.28 19.18 2.20
C VAL A 8 32.10 20.62 2.67
N PRO A 9 31.28 20.89 3.71
CA PRO A 9 31.16 22.23 4.27
C PRO A 9 32.51 22.80 4.73
N ASP A 10 32.76 24.08 4.48
CA ASP A 10 34.05 24.73 4.78
C ASP A 10 34.46 24.60 6.25
N ALA A 11 33.48 24.75 7.17
CA ALA A 11 33.71 24.57 8.60
C ALA A 11 34.17 23.14 8.95
N LEU A 12 33.77 22.13 8.18
CA LEU A 12 34.22 20.75 8.37
C LEU A 12 35.62 20.54 7.80
N ALA A 13 35.91 21.10 6.62
CA ALA A 13 37.23 21.03 6.00
C ALA A 13 38.32 21.60 6.91
N GLU A 14 38.09 22.77 7.51
CA GLU A 14 39.03 23.41 8.42
C GLU A 14 39.25 22.59 9.70
N ARG A 15 38.18 21.99 10.26
CA ARG A 15 38.29 21.12 11.43
C ARG A 15 39.08 19.84 11.14
N VAL A 16 38.85 19.22 9.98
CA VAL A 16 39.58 18.02 9.53
C VAL A 16 41.07 18.33 9.37
N LYS A 17 41.39 19.47 8.76
CA LYS A 17 42.76 19.94 8.58
C LYS A 17 43.45 20.22 9.92
N ALA A 18 42.78 20.93 10.82
CA ALA A 18 43.30 21.24 12.16
C ALA A 18 43.53 19.97 13.02
N ALA A 19 42.71 18.93 12.83
CA ALA A 19 42.82 17.67 13.55
C ALA A 19 43.84 16.68 12.94
N GLY A 20 44.48 17.01 11.82
CA GLY A 20 45.47 16.13 11.16
C GLY A 20 44.87 14.83 10.63
N ILE A 21 43.57 14.82 10.33
CA ILE A 21 42.85 13.61 9.93
C ILE A 21 43.17 13.25 8.48
N SER A 22 43.59 12.00 8.24
CA SER A 22 43.77 11.48 6.89
C SER A 22 42.41 11.12 6.27
N VAL A 23 41.99 11.92 5.28
CA VAL A 23 40.65 11.84 4.69
C VAL A 23 40.48 10.60 3.82
N SER A 24 41.51 10.21 3.06
CA SER A 24 41.38 9.13 2.07
C SER A 24 41.02 7.76 2.68
N PRO A 25 41.70 7.27 3.74
CA PRO A 25 41.35 5.98 4.33
C PRO A 25 39.97 5.98 4.99
N ILE A 26 39.55 7.12 5.54
CA ILE A 26 38.23 7.26 6.17
C ILE A 26 37.12 7.21 5.11
N CYS A 27 37.27 7.98 4.02
CA CYS A 27 36.31 7.97 2.93
C CYS A 27 36.25 6.60 2.25
N GLN A 28 37.39 5.93 2.04
CA GLN A 28 37.44 4.59 1.47
C GLN A 28 36.65 3.60 2.32
N ARG A 29 36.91 3.55 3.63
CA ARG A 29 36.20 2.64 4.54
C ARG A 29 34.70 2.95 4.61
N ALA A 30 34.34 4.22 4.73
CA ALA A 30 32.94 4.64 4.79
C ALA A 30 32.18 4.31 3.50
N LEU A 31 32.81 4.50 2.34
CA LEU A 31 32.21 4.13 1.06
C LEU A 31 32.09 2.61 0.90
N GLU A 32 33.08 1.83 1.32
CA GLU A 32 32.99 0.36 1.30
C GLU A 32 31.88 -0.19 2.21
N GLU A 33 31.75 0.36 3.41
CA GLU A 33 30.68 0.00 4.35
C GLU A 33 29.30 0.33 3.79
N GLU A 34 29.12 1.53 3.21
CA GLU A 34 27.84 1.94 2.66
C GLU A 34 27.49 1.19 1.37
N VAL A 35 28.46 0.93 0.49
CA VAL A 35 28.25 0.08 -0.71
C VAL A 35 27.82 -1.32 -0.29
N ARG A 36 28.50 -1.95 0.67
CA ARG A 36 28.12 -3.28 1.19
C ARG A 36 26.70 -3.28 1.77
N ARG A 37 26.33 -2.21 2.49
CA ARG A 37 24.97 -2.04 3.03
C ARG A 37 23.94 -1.89 1.92
N MET A 38 24.21 -1.09 0.90
CA MET A 38 23.32 -0.91 -0.25
C MET A 38 23.16 -2.21 -1.04
N GLU A 39 24.24 -2.96 -1.26
CA GLU A 39 24.20 -4.27 -1.92
C GLU A 39 23.37 -5.29 -1.12
N ALA A 40 23.50 -5.31 0.21
CA ALA A 40 22.68 -6.16 1.08
C ALA A 40 21.19 -5.77 1.02
N GLN A 41 20.86 -4.48 0.98
CA GLN A 41 19.49 -3.98 0.81
C GLN A 41 18.92 -4.32 -0.57
N GLN A 42 19.72 -4.17 -1.63
CA GLN A 42 19.31 -4.50 -3.00
C GLN A 42 19.11 -6.00 -3.20
N LYS A 43 19.97 -6.83 -2.60
CA LYS A 43 19.84 -8.30 -2.63
C LYS A 43 18.59 -8.77 -1.88
N ALA A 44 18.29 -8.16 -0.73
CA ALA A 44 17.04 -8.40 -0.01
C ALA A 44 15.80 -8.00 -0.85
N SER A 45 15.89 -6.91 -1.62
CA SER A 45 14.81 -6.48 -2.52
C SER A 45 14.63 -7.38 -3.73
N ALA A 46 15.70 -7.91 -4.32
CA ALA A 46 15.64 -8.74 -5.52
C ALA A 46 15.00 -10.11 -5.24
N GLU A 47 15.38 -10.76 -4.14
CA GLU A 47 14.79 -12.04 -3.70
C GLU A 47 13.30 -11.87 -3.35
N LEU A 48 12.93 -10.78 -2.67
CA LEU A 48 11.53 -10.44 -2.40
C LEU A 48 10.72 -10.16 -3.68
N LEU A 49 11.32 -9.51 -4.68
CA LEU A 49 10.67 -9.25 -5.97
C LEU A 49 10.48 -10.52 -6.79
N GLU A 50 11.43 -11.46 -6.76
CA GLU A 50 11.31 -12.77 -7.41
C GLU A 50 10.22 -13.62 -6.74
N VAL A 51 10.19 -13.64 -5.41
CA VAL A 51 9.12 -14.28 -4.64
C VAL A 51 7.77 -13.64 -4.96
N ALA A 52 7.69 -12.32 -5.03
CA ALA A 52 6.47 -11.60 -5.40
C ALA A 52 6.04 -11.92 -6.84
N ALA A 53 6.96 -11.99 -7.80
CA ALA A 53 6.67 -12.33 -9.19
C ALA A 53 6.14 -13.77 -9.32
N ARG A 54 6.77 -14.73 -8.64
CA ARG A 54 6.30 -16.12 -8.57
C ARG A 54 4.90 -16.19 -7.95
N LEU A 55 4.68 -15.50 -6.83
CA LEU A 55 3.38 -15.48 -6.16
C LEU A 55 2.29 -14.85 -7.03
N ARG A 56 2.59 -13.75 -7.75
CA ARG A 56 1.69 -13.14 -8.74
C ARG A 56 1.34 -14.10 -9.87
N ALA A 57 2.31 -14.88 -10.37
CA ALA A 57 2.06 -15.88 -11.41
C ALA A 57 1.17 -17.05 -10.95
N THR A 58 1.10 -17.30 -9.63
CA THR A 58 0.19 -18.29 -9.03
C THR A 58 -1.14 -17.71 -8.57
N GLN A 59 -1.26 -16.38 -8.54
CA GLN A 59 -2.55 -15.75 -8.33
C GLN A 59 -3.35 -15.87 -9.64
N PRO A 60 -4.63 -16.31 -9.59
CA PRO A 60 -5.50 -16.14 -10.73
C PRO A 60 -5.47 -14.65 -11.13
N GLU A 61 -5.26 -14.36 -12.41
CA GLU A 61 -4.99 -13.01 -12.93
C GLU A 61 -6.05 -11.94 -12.58
N ALA A 62 -7.17 -12.28 -11.97
CA ALA A 62 -8.23 -11.32 -11.66
C ALA A 62 -8.69 -11.46 -10.20
N GLY A 63 -8.52 -10.38 -9.44
CA GLY A 63 -9.17 -10.25 -8.14
C GLY A 63 -9.21 -8.82 -7.65
N ILE A 64 -8.25 -7.99 -8.02
CA ILE A 64 -8.24 -6.54 -7.73
C ILE A 64 -7.72 -5.74 -8.95
N GLY A 65 -6.81 -6.31 -9.76
CA GLY A 65 -6.09 -5.61 -10.84
C GLY A 65 -6.79 -5.45 -12.20
N GLY A 66 -8.11 -5.66 -12.27
CA GLY A 66 -8.89 -5.37 -13.48
C GLY A 66 -9.47 -3.95 -13.46
N GLU A 67 -10.01 -3.49 -14.59
CA GLU A 67 -10.73 -2.21 -14.67
C GLU A 67 -11.88 -2.17 -13.65
N GLU A 68 -12.63 -3.27 -13.52
CA GLU A 68 -13.75 -3.39 -12.59
C GLU A 68 -13.30 -3.34 -11.12
N GLY A 69 -12.20 -4.03 -10.77
CA GLY A 69 -11.62 -3.95 -9.43
C GLY A 69 -11.06 -2.57 -9.10
N SER A 70 -10.49 -1.88 -10.10
CA SER A 70 -10.03 -0.50 -9.94
C SER A 70 -11.19 0.47 -9.72
N ARG A 71 -12.30 0.29 -10.45
CA ARG A 71 -13.55 1.05 -10.25
C ARG A 71 -14.12 0.82 -8.85
N GLY A 72 -14.18 -0.43 -8.41
CA GLY A 72 -14.63 -0.77 -7.06
C GLY A 72 -13.73 -0.19 -5.98
N HIS A 73 -12.42 -0.26 -6.17
CA HIS A 73 -11.44 0.35 -5.27
C HIS A 73 -11.63 1.87 -5.16
N GLN A 74 -11.82 2.55 -6.29
CA GLN A 74 -12.08 3.99 -6.30
C GLN A 74 -13.39 4.35 -5.59
N ALA A 75 -14.46 3.57 -5.78
CA ALA A 75 -15.72 3.76 -5.08
C ALA A 75 -15.58 3.54 -3.58
N GLY A 76 -14.85 2.50 -3.16
CA GLY A 76 -14.54 2.22 -1.76
C GLY A 76 -13.73 3.33 -1.09
N LEU A 77 -12.71 3.86 -1.77
CA LEU A 77 -11.94 5.01 -1.28
C LEU A 77 -12.83 6.24 -1.08
N ASN A 78 -13.70 6.53 -2.04
CA ASN A 78 -14.59 7.68 -1.96
C ASN A 78 -15.55 7.55 -0.76
N TRP A 79 -16.24 6.41 -0.66
CA TRP A 79 -17.16 6.14 0.44
C TRP A 79 -16.45 6.21 1.81
N ALA A 80 -15.34 5.47 1.97
CA ALA A 80 -14.61 5.36 3.23
C ALA A 80 -14.09 6.71 3.74
N ARG A 81 -13.72 7.63 2.85
CA ARG A 81 -13.14 8.94 3.23
C ARG A 81 -14.17 10.04 3.44
N THR A 82 -15.35 9.93 2.83
CA THR A 82 -16.31 11.06 2.78
C THR A 82 -17.58 10.80 3.58
N THR A 83 -18.01 9.55 3.68
CA THR A 83 -19.37 9.23 4.14
C THR A 83 -19.40 8.13 5.20
N ALA A 84 -18.48 7.16 5.13
CA ALA A 84 -18.48 6.02 6.04
C ALA A 84 -18.43 6.44 7.50
N THR A 85 -19.27 5.80 8.32
CA THR A 85 -19.18 5.92 9.78
C THR A 85 -18.07 5.03 10.32
N TYR A 86 -17.67 5.27 11.58
CA TYR A 86 -16.69 4.42 12.27
C TYR A 86 -17.12 2.94 12.27
N GLU A 87 -18.37 2.67 12.66
CA GLU A 87 -18.92 1.31 12.79
C GLU A 87 -18.86 0.59 11.44
N GLU A 88 -19.44 1.19 10.40
CA GLU A 88 -19.48 0.62 9.06
C GLU A 88 -18.08 0.39 8.46
N LEU A 89 -17.16 1.36 8.61
CA LEU A 89 -15.79 1.19 8.09
C LEU A 89 -15.02 0.10 8.86
N SER A 90 -15.19 0.04 10.18
CA SER A 90 -14.56 -0.96 11.03
C SER A 90 -15.09 -2.38 10.72
N GLU A 91 -16.39 -2.52 10.47
CA GLU A 91 -17.04 -3.77 10.07
C GLU A 91 -16.52 -4.23 8.70
N MET A 92 -16.54 -3.33 7.70
CA MET A 92 -16.05 -3.62 6.36
C MET A 92 -14.55 -3.99 6.36
N ALA A 93 -13.73 -3.30 7.14
CA ALA A 93 -12.32 -3.64 7.28
C ALA A 93 -12.10 -4.96 8.04
N GLY A 94 -12.95 -5.25 9.03
CA GLY A 94 -12.93 -6.47 9.82
C GLY A 94 -13.32 -7.72 9.03
N LEU A 95 -14.23 -7.59 8.05
CA LEU A 95 -14.53 -8.66 7.10
C LEU A 95 -13.31 -9.03 6.25
N GLY A 96 -12.54 -8.02 5.81
CA GLY A 96 -11.37 -8.20 4.96
C GLY A 96 -11.70 -8.91 3.63
N LEU A 97 -10.68 -9.48 2.98
CA LEU A 97 -10.83 -10.12 1.65
C LEU A 97 -11.13 -11.62 1.68
N HIS A 98 -11.32 -12.19 2.87
CA HIS A 98 -11.40 -13.63 3.10
C HIS A 98 -12.45 -13.96 4.16
N GLY A 99 -12.96 -15.19 4.15
CA GLY A 99 -13.82 -15.70 5.22
C GLY A 99 -15.32 -15.42 5.07
N TRP A 100 -15.72 -14.75 4.00
CA TRP A 100 -17.13 -14.53 3.66
C TRP A 100 -17.34 -14.75 2.16
N SER A 101 -18.58 -15.00 1.74
CA SER A 101 -18.93 -15.18 0.33
C SER A 101 -19.87 -14.09 -0.16
N VAL A 102 -20.84 -13.74 0.70
CA VAL A 102 -21.93 -12.82 0.43
C VAL A 102 -22.15 -11.94 1.66
N LEU A 103 -22.39 -10.65 1.44
CA LEU A 103 -22.75 -9.69 2.47
C LEU A 103 -23.99 -8.88 2.03
N PRO A 104 -25.14 -9.05 2.69
CA PRO A 104 -26.29 -8.17 2.49
C PRO A 104 -26.00 -6.79 3.09
N VAL A 105 -26.30 -5.73 2.35
CA VAL A 105 -26.13 -4.35 2.80
C VAL A 105 -27.50 -3.78 3.19
N PRO A 106 -27.73 -3.45 4.47
CA PRO A 106 -28.99 -2.87 4.91
C PRO A 106 -29.28 -1.55 4.20
N GLY A 107 -30.55 -1.29 3.88
CA GLY A 107 -30.96 -0.09 3.13
C GLY A 107 -30.61 1.26 3.80
N HIS A 108 -30.34 1.26 5.10
CA HIS A 108 -29.93 2.45 5.87
C HIS A 108 -28.42 2.66 5.92
N HIS A 109 -27.63 1.71 5.41
CA HIS A 109 -26.18 1.80 5.41
C HIS A 109 -25.72 2.93 4.48
N THR A 110 -24.76 3.75 4.92
CA THR A 110 -24.20 4.87 4.15
C THR A 110 -23.53 4.45 2.84
N MET A 111 -23.29 3.15 2.68
CA MET A 111 -22.73 2.55 1.48
C MET A 111 -23.76 2.45 0.35
N VAL A 112 -25.05 2.41 0.65
CA VAL A 112 -26.13 2.26 -0.35
C VAL A 112 -26.11 3.38 -1.42
N PRO A 113 -26.02 4.68 -1.06
CA PRO A 113 -25.85 5.74 -2.05
C PRO A 113 -24.58 5.57 -2.91
N ALA A 114 -23.46 5.17 -2.31
CA ALA A 114 -22.19 4.98 -3.02
C ALA A 114 -22.27 3.82 -4.03
N LEU A 115 -22.95 2.72 -3.67
CA LEU A 115 -23.21 1.59 -4.58
C LEU A 115 -24.07 2.01 -5.77
N ARG A 116 -25.12 2.81 -5.54
CA ARG A 116 -25.97 3.35 -6.62
C ARG A 116 -25.21 4.28 -7.54
N GLU A 117 -24.42 5.19 -6.98
CA GLU A 117 -23.60 6.13 -7.76
C GLU A 117 -22.56 5.39 -8.62
N ALA A 118 -21.96 4.33 -8.08
CA ALA A 118 -21.01 3.49 -8.82
C ALA A 118 -21.68 2.58 -9.87
N GLY A 119 -23.01 2.50 -9.88
CA GLY A 119 -23.78 1.64 -10.78
C GLY A 119 -23.69 0.16 -10.44
N TYR A 120 -23.44 -0.19 -9.17
CA TYR A 120 -23.43 -1.58 -8.72
C TYR A 120 -24.85 -2.18 -8.81
N PRO A 121 -25.03 -3.43 -9.25
CA PRO A 121 -26.35 -4.03 -9.42
C PRO A 121 -27.10 -4.14 -8.09
N GLN A 122 -28.34 -3.64 -8.09
CA GLN A 122 -29.28 -3.79 -6.99
C GLN A 122 -30.15 -5.04 -7.24
N GLN A 123 -30.43 -5.80 -6.19
CA GLN A 123 -31.29 -6.98 -6.27
C GLN A 123 -32.76 -6.58 -6.44
N ALA A 124 -33.59 -7.54 -6.85
CA ALA A 124 -35.03 -7.32 -7.10
C ALA A 124 -35.82 -6.88 -5.85
N ASN A 125 -35.30 -7.12 -4.64
CA ASN A 125 -35.88 -6.71 -3.36
C ASN A 125 -35.39 -5.34 -2.87
N GLU A 126 -34.75 -4.54 -3.75
CA GLU A 126 -34.14 -3.25 -3.42
C GLU A 126 -32.96 -3.32 -2.43
N GLU A 127 -32.45 -4.51 -2.13
CA GLU A 127 -31.25 -4.69 -1.31
C GLU A 127 -30.00 -4.83 -2.19
N PHE A 128 -28.84 -4.49 -1.62
CA PHE A 128 -27.56 -4.76 -2.24
C PHE A 128 -26.95 -6.00 -1.62
N GLU A 129 -26.41 -6.87 -2.46
CA GLU A 129 -25.74 -8.10 -2.04
C GLU A 129 -24.33 -8.07 -2.62
N LEU A 130 -23.35 -7.84 -1.74
CA LEU A 130 -21.94 -7.82 -2.14
C LEU A 130 -21.41 -9.24 -2.13
N SER A 131 -20.65 -9.62 -3.17
CA SER A 131 -19.99 -10.92 -3.25
C SER A 131 -18.48 -10.75 -3.28
N ILE A 132 -17.73 -11.42 -2.39
CA ILE A 132 -16.25 -11.32 -2.42
C ILE A 132 -15.63 -11.98 -3.67
N GLN A 133 -16.42 -12.71 -4.45
CA GLN A 133 -15.99 -13.27 -5.73
C GLN A 133 -16.06 -12.22 -6.85
N ASP A 134 -16.81 -11.14 -6.65
CA ASP A 134 -16.91 -10.03 -7.58
C ASP A 134 -15.65 -9.14 -7.50
N PRO A 135 -14.88 -8.99 -8.59
CA PRO A 135 -13.70 -8.14 -8.62
C PRO A 135 -13.98 -6.70 -8.17
N TRP A 136 -15.16 -6.16 -8.47
CA TRP A 136 -15.57 -4.82 -8.04
C TRP A 136 -15.59 -4.72 -6.51
N VAL A 137 -16.32 -5.65 -5.88
CA VAL A 137 -16.48 -5.71 -4.41
C VAL A 137 -15.14 -5.94 -3.74
N ARG A 138 -14.29 -6.81 -4.29
CA ARG A 138 -12.93 -7.03 -3.78
C ARG A 138 -12.10 -5.75 -3.78
N GLY A 139 -12.18 -4.98 -4.87
CA GLY A 139 -11.53 -3.67 -4.96
C GLY A 139 -12.03 -2.71 -3.88
N MET A 140 -13.36 -2.61 -3.74
CA MET A 140 -14.00 -1.76 -2.75
C MET A 140 -13.59 -2.11 -1.31
N VAL A 141 -13.66 -3.39 -0.95
CA VAL A 141 -13.30 -3.89 0.38
C VAL A 141 -11.81 -3.67 0.66
N SER A 142 -10.96 -3.88 -0.35
CA SER A 142 -9.52 -3.57 -0.24
C SER A 142 -9.29 -2.10 0.11
N ALA A 143 -9.98 -1.17 -0.56
CA ALA A 143 -9.87 0.25 -0.25
C ALA A 143 -10.30 0.56 1.18
N CYS A 144 -11.37 -0.06 1.67
CA CYS A 144 -11.85 0.12 3.04
C CYS A 144 -10.82 -0.34 4.07
N VAL A 145 -10.18 -1.50 3.83
CA VAL A 145 -9.10 -2.03 4.66
C VAL A 145 -7.90 -1.07 4.68
N ASP A 146 -7.53 -0.52 3.53
CA ASP A 146 -6.40 0.41 3.41
C ASP A 146 -6.68 1.70 4.19
N VAL A 147 -7.85 2.32 4.00
CA VAL A 147 -8.26 3.52 4.76
C VAL A 147 -8.31 3.23 6.25
N TRP A 148 -8.89 2.10 6.67
CA TRP A 148 -8.96 1.73 8.08
C TRP A 148 -7.58 1.58 8.72
N ARG A 149 -6.62 0.95 8.05
CA ARG A 149 -5.24 0.85 8.56
C ARG A 149 -4.57 2.21 8.74
N GLU A 150 -4.89 3.18 7.89
CA GLU A 150 -4.37 4.55 7.99
C GLU A 150 -4.98 5.30 9.18
N VAL A 151 -6.29 5.16 9.41
CA VAL A 151 -7.01 5.97 10.41
C VAL A 151 -7.12 5.32 11.79
N ALA A 152 -7.17 3.99 11.89
CA ALA A 152 -7.33 3.27 13.16
C ALA A 152 -6.28 3.61 14.24
N PRO A 153 -5.01 3.90 13.91
CA PRO A 153 -4.02 4.29 14.93
C PRO A 153 -4.20 5.70 15.51
N VAL A 154 -5.02 6.56 14.89
CA VAL A 154 -5.15 7.98 15.24
C VAL A 154 -6.53 8.37 15.76
N ILE A 155 -7.45 7.41 15.88
CA ILE A 155 -8.80 7.55 16.45
C ILE A 155 -8.91 6.76 17.75
#